data_AF-A0AAT9HU68-F1
#
_entry.id   AF-A0AAT9HU68-F1
#
_cell.length_a   1.000
_cell.length_b   1.000
_cell.length_c   1.000
_cell.angle_alpha   90.00
_cell.angle_beta   90.00
_cell.angle_gamma   90.00
#
_symmetry.space_group_name_H-M   'P 1'
#
loop_
_entity.id
_entity.type
_entity.pdbx_description
1 polymer ?
#
loop_
_entity_poly.entity_id
_entity_poly.type
_entity_poly.pdbx_seq_one_letter_code
_entity_poly.pdbx_strand_id
1 'polypeptide(L)'
;MKFFPAQAAGGTAYLKSLAGPLPQARFCPTGGIGIDSAPEYLALPNVACVGGSWMLPADAVAARDWERIEGLARTAAGLSAGARSR
;
A
#
# COMPACT_ATOMS: atom_id res chain seq x y z
N MET A 1 5.07 -2.97 11.37
CA MET A 1 6.45 -3.13 10.88
C MET A 1 6.52 -2.81 9.39
N LYS A 2 7.53 -2.09 8.92
CA LYS A 2 7.70 -1.81 7.49
C LYS A 2 8.17 -3.08 6.75
N PHE A 3 7.56 -3.39 5.61
CA PHE A 3 8.03 -4.45 4.71
C PHE A 3 8.56 -3.80 3.43
N PHE A 4 9.87 -3.89 3.19
CA PHE A 4 10.55 -3.14 2.13
C PHE A 4 11.77 -3.90 1.61
N PRO A 5 12.03 -3.89 0.28
CA PRO A 5 11.17 -3.41 -0.80
C PRO A 5 10.08 -4.43 -1.17
N ALA A 6 8.80 -4.06 -1.01
CA ALA A 6 7.69 -5.01 -0.96
C ALA A 6 7.56 -5.92 -2.19
N GLN A 7 7.47 -5.36 -3.39
CA GLN A 7 7.32 -6.18 -4.61
C GLN A 7 8.53 -7.10 -4.85
N ALA A 8 9.74 -6.57 -4.73
CA ALA A 8 10.97 -7.33 -4.99
C ALA A 8 11.24 -8.42 -3.92
N ALA A 9 10.76 -8.22 -2.69
CA ALA A 9 10.89 -9.18 -1.59
C ALA A 9 9.79 -10.28 -1.58
N GLY A 10 9.04 -10.43 -2.68
CA GLY A 10 8.02 -11.48 -2.82
C GLY A 10 6.58 -11.02 -2.59
N GLY A 11 6.35 -9.73 -2.33
CA GLY A 11 5.04 -9.10 -2.36
C GLY A 11 3.97 -9.74 -1.46
N THR A 12 2.75 -9.82 -1.98
CA THR A 12 1.60 -10.35 -1.25
C THR A 12 1.75 -11.83 -0.90
N ALA A 13 2.43 -12.63 -1.73
CA ALA A 13 2.67 -14.05 -1.47
C ALA A 13 3.54 -14.26 -0.23
N TYR A 14 4.61 -13.49 -0.09
CA TYR A 14 5.47 -13.56 1.09
C TYR A 14 4.77 -13.07 2.35
N LEU A 15 4.00 -11.98 2.26
CA LEU A 15 3.19 -11.52 3.40
C LEU A 15 2.16 -12.57 3.83
N LYS A 16 1.51 -13.27 2.90
CA LYS A 16 0.61 -14.39 3.23
C LYS A 16 1.35 -15.50 3.98
N SER A 17 2.57 -15.87 3.55
CA SER A 17 3.33 -16.94 4.23
C SER A 17 3.76 -16.56 5.64
N LEU A 18 3.93 -15.26 5.94
CA LEU A 18 4.26 -14.79 7.29
C LEU A 18 3.08 -14.83 8.27
N ALA A 19 1.85 -14.96 7.80
CA ALA A 19 0.68 -15.02 8.68
C ALA A 19 0.68 -16.25 9.61
N GLY A 20 1.28 -17.37 9.18
CA GLY A 20 1.45 -18.58 9.99
C GLY A 20 2.47 -18.42 11.14
N PRO A 21 3.75 -18.15 10.85
CA PRO A 21 4.78 -18.03 11.87
C PRO A 21 4.67 -16.75 12.73
N LEU A 22 4.06 -15.69 12.20
CA LEU A 22 3.96 -14.39 12.87
C LEU A 22 2.50 -13.88 12.91
N PRO A 23 1.58 -14.58 13.61
CA PRO A 23 0.14 -14.28 13.56
C PRO A 23 -0.23 -12.90 14.13
N GLN A 24 0.61 -12.38 15.03
CA GLN A 24 0.42 -11.07 15.66
C GLN A 24 1.07 -9.92 14.86
N ALA A 25 1.91 -10.24 13.86
CA ALA A 25 2.66 -9.22 13.15
C ALA A 25 1.76 -8.49 12.15
N ARG A 26 1.85 -7.15 12.18
CA ARG A 26 1.22 -6.27 11.19
C ARG A 26 2.26 -5.55 10.36
N PHE A 27 2.05 -5.52 9.06
CA PHE A 27 2.96 -4.97 8.07
C PHE A 27 2.41 -3.71 7.40
N CYS A 28 3.32 -2.81 7.05
CA CYS A 28 3.08 -1.72 6.11
C CYS A 28 4.07 -1.89 4.94
N PRO A 29 3.67 -2.61 3.88
CA PRO A 29 4.53 -2.82 2.71
C PRO A 29 4.77 -1.51 1.95
N THR A 30 5.98 -1.33 1.45
CA THR A 30 6.43 -0.15 0.70
C THR A 30 7.45 -0.56 -0.36
N GLY A 31 7.41 0.09 -1.52
CA GLY A 31 8.34 -0.16 -2.64
C GLY A 31 7.71 -1.00 -3.74
N GLY A 32 7.48 -0.38 -4.89
CA GLY A 32 6.78 -0.97 -6.05
C GLY A 32 5.25 -1.00 -5.92
N ILE A 33 4.67 -0.41 -4.88
CA ILE A 33 3.21 -0.34 -4.74
C ILE A 33 2.68 0.89 -5.46
N GLY A 34 1.60 0.71 -6.22
CA GLY A 34 0.86 1.76 -6.92
C GLY A 34 -0.64 1.62 -6.69
N ILE A 35 -1.42 2.48 -7.34
CA ILE A 35 -2.88 2.51 -7.22
C ILE A 35 -3.54 1.16 -7.55
N ASP A 36 -3.02 0.46 -8.57
CA ASP A 36 -3.60 -0.80 -9.04
C ASP A 36 -3.26 -1.98 -8.12
N SER A 37 -2.08 -1.97 -7.50
CA SER A 37 -1.62 -3.09 -6.66
C SER A 37 -1.96 -2.93 -5.18
N ALA A 38 -2.17 -1.70 -4.70
CA ALA A 38 -2.48 -1.40 -3.31
C ALA A 38 -3.69 -2.18 -2.73
N PRO A 39 -4.83 -2.33 -3.44
CA PRO A 39 -5.97 -3.10 -2.94
C PRO A 39 -5.63 -4.56 -2.58
N GLU A 40 -4.75 -5.21 -3.34
CA GLU A 40 -4.35 -6.60 -3.09
C GLU A 40 -3.57 -6.75 -1.79
N TYR A 41 -2.71 -5.79 -1.47
CA TYR A 41 -1.99 -5.76 -0.19
C TYR A 41 -2.94 -5.45 0.97
N LEU A 42 -3.83 -4.47 0.80
CA LEU A 42 -4.79 -4.07 1.83
C LEU A 42 -5.79 -5.19 2.18
N ALA A 43 -6.04 -6.13 1.26
CA ALA A 43 -6.87 -7.30 1.50
C ALA A 43 -6.24 -8.33 2.46
N LEU A 44 -4.94 -8.25 2.74
CA LEU A 44 -4.28 -9.20 3.64
C LEU A 44 -4.55 -8.85 5.11
N PRO A 45 -4.93 -9.84 5.96
CA PRO A 45 -5.27 -9.58 7.36
C PRO A 45 -4.08 -9.06 8.18
N ASN A 46 -2.86 -9.41 7.77
CA ASN A 46 -1.64 -8.96 8.40
C ASN A 46 -1.07 -7.65 7.81
N VAL A 47 -1.78 -6.95 6.91
CA VAL A 47 -1.35 -5.65 6.34
C VAL A 47 -2.24 -4.53 6.87
N ALA A 48 -1.64 -3.56 7.58
CA ALA A 48 -2.37 -2.46 8.23
C ALA A 48 -2.51 -1.21 7.35
N CYS A 49 -1.50 -0.95 6.52
CA CYS A 49 -1.44 0.16 5.60
C CYS A 49 -0.56 -0.22 4.42
N VAL A 50 -0.55 0.59 3.37
CA VAL A 50 0.44 0.49 2.29
C VAL A 50 1.14 1.84 2.14
N GLY A 51 2.38 1.83 1.68
CA GLY A 51 3.13 3.04 1.37
C GLY A 51 3.61 3.05 -0.08
N GLY A 52 3.53 4.22 -0.72
CA GLY A 52 4.17 4.45 -2.01
C GLY A 52 4.09 5.91 -2.44
N SER A 53 4.88 6.24 -3.45
CA SER A 53 5.07 7.62 -3.93
C SER A 53 4.08 8.02 -5.03
N TRP A 54 3.18 7.13 -5.48
CA TRP A 54 2.28 7.41 -6.60
C TRP A 54 1.35 8.60 -6.35
N MET A 55 1.04 8.90 -5.08
CA MET A 55 0.22 10.04 -4.69
C MET A 55 0.99 11.36 -4.56
N LEU A 56 2.33 11.31 -4.67
CA LEU A 56 3.21 12.48 -4.59
C LEU A 56 4.18 12.51 -5.80
N PRO A 57 3.67 12.70 -7.04
CA PRO A 57 4.51 12.82 -8.23
C PRO A 57 5.52 13.98 -8.06
N ALA A 58 6.77 13.75 -8.44
CA ALA A 58 7.85 14.73 -8.24
C ALA A 58 7.59 16.04 -9.01
N ASP A 59 6.99 15.94 -10.19
CA ASP A 59 6.57 17.08 -11.01
C ASP A 59 5.48 17.90 -10.33
N ALA A 60 4.47 17.25 -9.75
CA ALA A 60 3.39 17.94 -9.01
C ALA A 60 3.93 18.65 -7.77
N VAL A 61 4.86 18.02 -7.03
CA VAL A 61 5.51 18.64 -5.87
C VAL A 61 6.38 19.83 -6.29
N ALA A 62 7.18 19.69 -7.35
CA ALA A 62 8.03 20.77 -7.86
C ALA A 62 7.21 21.97 -8.37
N ALA A 63 6.08 21.69 -9.03
CA ALA A 63 5.14 22.70 -9.51
C ALA A 63 4.24 23.29 -8.40
N ARG A 64 4.29 22.74 -7.17
CA ARG A 64 3.35 23.07 -6.08
C ARG A 64 1.88 22.88 -6.48
N ASP A 65 1.61 21.87 -7.28
CA ASP A 65 0.28 21.48 -7.75
C ASP A 65 -0.47 20.70 -6.64
N TRP A 66 -0.95 21.46 -5.66
CA TRP A 66 -1.64 20.89 -4.49
C TRP A 66 -2.99 20.28 -4.84
N GLU A 67 -3.65 20.78 -5.88
CA GLU A 67 -4.94 20.25 -6.35
C GLU A 67 -4.75 18.82 -6.88
N ARG A 68 -3.74 18.59 -7.73
CA ARG A 68 -3.42 17.24 -8.20
C ARG A 68 -3.01 16.31 -7.06
N ILE A 69 -2.18 16.77 -6.14
CA ILE A 69 -1.76 15.97 -4.97
C ILE A 69 -2.97 15.60 -4.11
N GLU A 70 -3.87 16.54 -3.87
CA GLU A 70 -5.10 16.31 -3.10
C GLU A 70 -5.99 15.27 -3.78
N GLY A 71 -6.22 15.37 -5.09
CA GLY A 71 -7.00 14.38 -5.84
C GLY A 71 -6.39 12.97 -5.80
N LEU A 72 -5.07 12.87 -5.92
CA LEU A 72 -4.35 11.59 -5.81
C LEU A 72 -4.41 11.02 -4.39
N ALA A 73 -4.25 11.86 -3.37
CA ALA A 73 -4.34 11.46 -1.97
C ALA A 73 -5.76 11.00 -1.61
N ARG A 74 -6.79 11.70 -2.09
CA ARG A 74 -8.20 11.31 -1.92
C ARG A 74 -8.48 9.96 -2.58
N THR A 75 -7.96 9.75 -3.78
CA THR A 75 -8.07 8.47 -4.48
C THR A 75 -7.39 7.35 -3.68
N ALA A 76 -6.18 7.59 -3.18
CA ALA A 76 -5.45 6.64 -2.35
C ALA A 76 -6.17 6.32 -1.02
N ALA A 77 -6.76 7.32 -0.37
CA ALA A 77 -7.53 7.15 0.86
C ALA A 77 -8.84 6.36 0.64
N GLY A 78 -9.38 6.42 -0.58
CA GLY A 78 -10.54 5.63 -0.99
C GLY A 78 -10.23 4.16 -1.29
N LEU A 79 -8.95 3.76 -1.33
CA LEU A 79 -8.58 2.37 -1.57
C LEU A 79 -8.94 1.52 -0.34
N SER A 80 -9.79 0.52 -0.56
CA SER A 80 -10.15 -0.47 0.45
C SER A 80 -9.72 -1.86 0.01
N ALA A 81 -9.44 -2.72 0.98
CA ALA A 81 -9.52 -4.18 0.79
C ALA A 81 -10.84 -4.49 0.08
N GLY A 82 -10.79 -5.14 -1.09
CA GLY A 82 -12.00 -5.57 -1.79
C GLY A 82 -12.98 -6.23 -0.81
N ALA A 83 -14.24 -5.77 -0.84
CA ALA A 83 -15.38 -6.17 -0.02
C ALA A 83 -15.04 -7.07 1.17
N ARG A 84 -14.87 -6.49 2.37
CA ARG A 84 -14.86 -7.27 3.61
C ARG A 84 -16.23 -7.92 3.79
N SER A 85 -16.36 -9.20 3.46
CA SER A 85 -17.45 -10.02 3.99
C SER A 85 -17.32 -10.01 5.51
N ARG A 86 -18.29 -9.37 6.16
CA ARG A 86 -18.45 -9.37 7.61
C ARG A 86 -18.77 -10.77 8.11
#